data_AF-A0A962JWU6-F1
#
_entry.id   AF-A0A962JWU6-F1
#
_cell.length_a   1.000
_cell.length_b   1.000
_cell.length_c   1.000
_cell.angle_alpha   90.00
_cell.angle_beta   90.00
_cell.angle_gamma   90.00
#
_symmetry.space_group_name_H-M   'P 1'
#
loop_
_entity.id
_entity.type
_entity.pdbx_description
1 polymer ?
#
loop_
_entity_poly.entity_id
_entity_poly.type
_entity_poly.pdbx_seq_one_letter_code
_entity_poly.pdbx_strand_id
1 'polypeptide(L)'
;MPKIALIALTTSLLLSSAFAQAQTLKGSRGSMERQYQVAVQNGYGFAKTASLVKDYVSQGELIQVRETRFMELHDVSFPYARPPVKEFIDKISAQYFAYCGEKLTVTSLTRPIDKQPNNAASDSVHPTGMAVDLRIPPLGKCRTWLERTLLSMESSDVLDVTRERRPPHYHVAVFPEVVHQFADTGDTSDHEYVVRRGDTLSRISSITGVSVAQLKSVNGLRNDTIIAGQKLQVPAAASSPINTVRSNEVASYTETTHRVRRGDTLWRLAKRYGTTVDAISKLNDLAGDALQIGQVLKVAANRSSL
;
A
#
# COMPACT_ATOMS: atom_id res chain seq x y z
N MET A 1 -56.17 -16.16 -33.05
CA MET A 1 -55.70 -15.47 -31.82
C MET A 1 -54.27 -15.92 -31.57
N PRO A 2 -53.28 -15.01 -31.52
CA PRO A 2 -51.86 -15.37 -31.54
C PRO A 2 -51.40 -15.88 -30.17
N LYS A 3 -50.66 -16.99 -30.16
CA LYS A 3 -49.92 -17.49 -28.98
C LYS A 3 -48.59 -16.74 -28.92
N ILE A 4 -48.42 -15.88 -27.92
CA ILE A 4 -47.15 -15.22 -27.63
C ILE A 4 -46.25 -16.24 -26.92
N ALA A 5 -45.22 -16.73 -27.61
CA ALA A 5 -44.17 -17.54 -27.02
C ALA A 5 -43.17 -16.62 -26.32
N LEU A 6 -43.11 -16.69 -24.99
CA LEU A 6 -42.15 -15.98 -24.17
C LEU A 6 -40.81 -16.74 -24.23
N ILE A 7 -39.88 -16.26 -25.05
CA ILE A 7 -38.51 -16.78 -25.12
C ILE A 7 -37.77 -16.25 -23.88
N ALA A 8 -37.55 -17.13 -22.90
CA ALA A 8 -36.66 -16.86 -21.77
C ALA A 8 -35.22 -16.85 -22.30
N LEU A 9 -34.66 -15.65 -22.48
CA LEU A 9 -33.26 -15.45 -22.83
C LEU A 9 -32.44 -15.75 -21.57
N THR A 10 -31.89 -16.96 -21.48
CA THR A 10 -30.97 -17.36 -20.41
C THR A 10 -29.71 -16.49 -20.49
N THR A 11 -29.52 -15.70 -19.45
CA THR A 11 -28.33 -14.89 -19.21
C THR A 11 -27.11 -15.79 -19.02
N SER A 12 -26.35 -16.00 -20.10
CA SER A 12 -25.00 -16.54 -19.98
C SER A 12 -24.07 -15.39 -19.58
N LEU A 13 -23.99 -15.15 -18.26
CA LEU A 13 -23.03 -14.23 -17.67
C LEU A 13 -21.64 -14.87 -17.80
N LEU A 14 -20.92 -14.52 -18.87
CA LEU A 14 -19.50 -14.81 -18.98
C LEU A 14 -18.79 -14.11 -17.82
N LEU A 15 -18.46 -14.87 -16.77
CA LEU A 15 -17.47 -14.45 -15.78
C LEU A 15 -16.15 -14.25 -16.52
N SER A 16 -15.87 -13.02 -16.93
CA SER A 16 -14.49 -12.62 -17.24
C SER A 16 -13.73 -12.66 -15.92
N SER A 17 -12.92 -13.70 -15.78
CA SER A 17 -11.96 -13.91 -14.71
C SER A 17 -11.18 -12.64 -14.44
N ALA A 18 -11.42 -12.03 -13.28
CA ALA A 18 -10.59 -10.98 -12.73
C ALA A 18 -9.14 -11.49 -12.66
N PHE A 19 -8.21 -10.63 -13.07
CA PHE A 19 -6.77 -10.87 -13.06
C PHE A 19 -6.30 -11.29 -11.65
N ALA A 20 -6.15 -12.59 -11.43
CA ALA A 20 -5.36 -13.10 -10.34
C ALA A 20 -3.90 -12.77 -10.64
N GLN A 21 -3.39 -11.67 -10.07
CA GLN A 21 -1.96 -11.49 -9.94
C GLN A 21 -1.47 -12.72 -9.19
N ALA A 22 -0.73 -13.60 -9.88
CA ALA A 22 -0.45 -14.92 -9.35
C ALA A 22 0.28 -14.76 -7.99
N GLN A 23 -0.38 -15.22 -6.92
CA GLN A 23 0.11 -15.32 -5.55
C GLN A 23 1.26 -16.32 -5.53
N THR A 24 2.39 -15.89 -6.05
CA THR A 24 3.60 -16.69 -6.11
C THR A 24 4.56 -16.08 -5.12
N LEU A 25 5.13 -16.90 -4.24
CA LEU A 25 6.28 -16.53 -3.38
C LEU A 25 7.53 -16.12 -4.19
N LYS A 26 7.39 -15.86 -5.49
CA LYS A 26 8.43 -15.38 -6.38
C LYS A 26 8.37 -13.86 -6.32
N GLY A 27 9.41 -13.27 -5.75
CA GLY A 27 9.60 -11.83 -5.81
C GLY A 27 9.66 -11.34 -7.25
N SER A 28 9.26 -10.09 -7.44
CA SER A 28 9.36 -9.39 -8.72
C SER A 28 9.87 -7.98 -8.51
N ARG A 29 10.39 -7.34 -9.56
CA ARG A 29 10.79 -5.93 -9.48
C ARG A 29 9.62 -5.03 -9.09
N GLY A 30 8.40 -5.37 -9.54
CA GLY A 30 7.19 -4.64 -9.17
C GLY A 30 6.80 -4.79 -7.70
N SER A 31 7.02 -5.97 -7.10
CA SER A 31 6.84 -6.21 -5.67
C SER A 31 7.80 -5.35 -4.84
N MET A 32 9.10 -5.37 -5.15
CA MET A 32 10.09 -4.53 -4.46
C MET A 32 9.79 -3.03 -4.57
N GLU A 33 9.42 -2.55 -5.77
CA GLU A 33 9.01 -1.15 -5.97
C GLU A 33 7.77 -0.81 -5.15
N ARG A 34 6.76 -1.70 -5.12
CA ARG A 34 5.54 -1.51 -4.33
C ARG A 34 5.87 -1.34 -2.85
N GLN A 35 6.73 -2.21 -2.29
CA GLN A 35 7.16 -2.10 -0.90
C GLN A 35 7.85 -0.76 -0.61
N TYR A 36 8.78 -0.35 -1.48
CA TYR A 36 9.46 0.94 -1.37
C TYR A 36 8.45 2.10 -1.40
N GLN A 37 7.48 2.07 -2.31
CA GLN A 37 6.43 3.09 -2.40
C GLN A 37 5.55 3.12 -1.16
N VAL A 38 5.14 1.97 -0.61
CA VAL A 38 4.38 1.93 0.65
C VAL A 38 5.17 2.56 1.79
N ALA A 39 6.48 2.30 1.87
CA ALA A 39 7.34 2.94 2.86
C ALA A 39 7.33 4.47 2.73
N VAL A 40 7.53 4.97 1.51
CA VAL A 40 7.56 6.41 1.22
C VAL A 40 6.20 7.06 1.48
N GLN A 41 5.10 6.43 1.07
CA GLN A 41 3.73 6.92 1.28
C GLN A 41 3.37 7.02 2.77
N ASN A 42 3.88 6.11 3.59
CA ASN A 42 3.71 6.12 5.03
C ASN A 42 4.72 7.00 5.78
N GLY A 43 5.54 7.76 5.03
CA GLY A 43 6.53 8.67 5.59
C GLY A 43 7.67 7.95 6.33
N TYR A 44 7.90 6.67 6.05
CA TYR A 44 8.94 5.93 6.73
C TYR A 44 10.32 6.38 6.24
N GLY A 45 11.13 6.86 7.19
CA GLY A 45 12.52 7.17 6.92
C GLY A 45 13.35 5.89 6.71
N PHE A 46 14.30 5.95 5.77
CA PHE A 46 15.27 4.89 5.53
C PHE A 46 16.51 5.16 6.39
N ALA A 47 16.68 4.38 7.47
CA ALA A 47 17.80 4.56 8.38
C ALA A 47 19.13 4.32 7.66
N LYS A 48 19.91 5.38 7.47
CA LYS A 48 21.22 5.30 6.82
C LYS A 48 22.27 4.63 7.70
N THR A 49 22.18 4.82 9.01
CA THR A 49 23.18 4.40 9.99
C THR A 49 22.54 3.78 11.22
N ALA A 50 23.34 3.06 12.00
CA ALA A 50 22.94 2.57 13.32
C ALA A 50 22.47 3.68 14.28
N SER A 51 23.02 4.90 14.17
CA SER A 51 22.58 6.04 14.98
C SER A 51 21.17 6.45 14.62
N LEU A 52 20.85 6.53 13.32
CA LEU A 52 19.51 6.91 12.87
C LEU A 52 18.45 5.86 13.25
N VAL A 53 18.82 4.58 13.35
CA VAL A 53 17.95 3.55 13.95
C VAL A 53 17.64 3.89 15.41
N LYS A 54 18.63 4.26 16.21
CA LYS A 54 18.42 4.68 17.62
C LYS A 54 17.55 5.92 17.71
N ASP A 55 17.72 6.87 16.78
CA ASP A 55 16.89 8.08 16.72
C ASP A 55 15.42 7.71 16.47
N TYR A 56 15.12 6.83 15.51
CA TYR A 56 13.76 6.32 15.29
C TYR A 56 13.21 5.58 16.51
N VAL A 57 14.02 4.84 17.25
CA VAL A 57 13.58 4.21 18.52
C VAL A 57 13.23 5.28 19.56
N SER A 58 14.07 6.31 19.71
CA SER A 58 13.83 7.40 20.67
C SER A 58 12.57 8.21 20.35
N GLN A 59 12.20 8.30 19.07
CA GLN A 59 11.00 8.98 18.57
C GLN A 59 9.74 8.10 18.63
N GLY A 60 9.85 6.84 19.08
CA GLY A 60 8.74 5.87 19.08
C GLY A 60 8.34 5.38 17.70
N GLU A 61 9.12 5.70 16.67
CA GLU A 61 8.92 5.30 15.29
C GLU A 61 9.23 3.82 15.06
N LEU A 62 10.27 3.31 15.75
CA LEU A 62 10.60 1.89 15.82
C LEU A 62 10.51 1.41 17.26
N ILE A 63 10.04 0.18 17.44
CA ILE A 63 9.91 -0.44 18.76
C ILE A 63 10.70 -1.74 18.82
N GLN A 64 11.19 -2.06 20.02
CA GLN A 64 11.99 -3.26 20.24
C GLN A 64 11.11 -4.51 20.08
N VAL A 65 11.59 -5.45 19.27
CA VAL A 65 11.09 -6.82 19.18
C VAL A 65 11.95 -7.68 20.10
N ARG A 66 11.31 -8.47 20.96
CA ARG A 66 11.98 -9.37 21.90
C ARG A 66 11.52 -10.79 21.66
N GLU A 67 12.39 -11.74 21.96
CA GLU A 67 12.02 -13.16 21.96
C GLU A 67 10.86 -13.42 22.91
N THR A 68 10.06 -14.43 22.57
CA THR A 68 8.90 -14.86 23.35
C THR A 68 8.90 -16.38 23.49
N ARG A 69 7.89 -16.92 24.16
CA ARG A 69 7.64 -18.37 24.13
C ARG A 69 7.27 -18.90 22.74
N PHE A 70 6.89 -18.03 21.80
CA PHE A 70 6.40 -18.40 20.46
C PHE A 70 7.38 -18.07 19.32
N MET A 71 8.36 -17.20 19.56
CA MET A 71 9.31 -16.71 18.57
C MET A 71 10.69 -16.51 19.16
N GLU A 72 11.72 -16.72 18.34
CA GLU A 72 13.12 -16.48 18.64
C GLU A 72 13.77 -15.57 17.58
N LEU A 73 14.85 -14.89 17.97
CA LEU A 73 15.64 -14.05 17.08
C LEU A 73 16.96 -14.75 16.78
N HIS A 74 17.28 -14.93 15.50
CA HIS A 74 18.53 -15.53 15.07
C HIS A 74 19.38 -14.51 14.33
N ASP A 75 20.50 -14.10 14.94
CA ASP A 75 21.48 -13.15 14.39
C ASP A 75 20.92 -11.75 14.03
N VAL A 76 19.86 -11.32 14.73
CA VAL A 76 19.22 -10.02 14.50
C VAL A 76 19.94 -8.90 15.25
N SER A 77 20.86 -8.22 14.58
CA SER A 77 21.67 -7.13 15.17
C SER A 77 20.87 -5.88 15.57
N PHE A 78 19.74 -5.63 14.89
CA PHE A 78 18.88 -4.46 15.12
C PHE A 78 17.44 -4.96 15.32
N PRO A 79 17.10 -5.45 16.53
CA PRO A 79 15.82 -6.08 16.82
C PRO A 79 14.72 -5.02 17.02
N TYR A 80 14.54 -4.17 16.02
CA TYR A 80 13.58 -3.07 16.02
C TYR A 80 12.72 -3.16 14.77
N ALA A 81 11.46 -2.81 14.90
CA ALA A 81 10.52 -2.80 13.78
C ALA A 81 9.47 -1.71 13.96
N ARG A 82 8.76 -1.38 12.88
CA ARG A 82 7.57 -0.53 12.97
C ARG A 82 6.49 -1.23 13.82
N PRO A 83 5.63 -0.50 14.55
CA PRO A 83 4.61 -1.12 15.39
C PRO A 83 3.73 -2.17 14.67
N PRO A 84 3.24 -1.95 13.44
CA PRO A 84 2.47 -2.95 12.70
C PRO A 84 3.24 -4.25 12.44
N VAL A 85 4.55 -4.15 12.19
CA VAL A 85 5.40 -5.33 11.99
C VAL A 85 5.55 -6.12 13.29
N LYS A 86 5.73 -5.46 14.44
CA LYS A 86 5.79 -6.15 15.73
C LYS A 86 4.48 -6.86 16.02
N GLU A 87 3.34 -6.21 15.80
CA GLU A 87 2.02 -6.80 15.99
C GLU A 87 1.81 -8.02 15.07
N PHE A 88 2.19 -7.91 13.80
CA PHE A 88 2.21 -9.02 12.86
C PHE A 88 3.04 -10.20 13.40
N ILE A 89 4.27 -9.96 13.85
CA ILE A 89 5.16 -10.99 14.38
C ILE A 89 4.55 -11.65 15.62
N ASP A 90 4.00 -10.87 16.55
CA ASP A 90 3.38 -11.38 17.77
C ASP A 90 2.19 -12.30 17.45
N LYS A 91 1.32 -11.89 16.51
CA LYS A 91 0.15 -12.68 16.09
C LYS A 91 0.56 -13.95 15.33
N ILE A 92 1.38 -13.83 14.29
CA ILE A 92 1.74 -14.97 13.44
C ILE A 92 2.58 -16.00 14.19
N SER A 93 3.48 -15.57 15.09
CA SER A 93 4.29 -16.51 15.88
C SER A 93 3.45 -17.32 16.86
N ALA A 94 2.47 -16.72 17.52
CA ALA A 94 1.55 -17.44 18.41
C ALA A 94 0.73 -18.49 17.64
N GLN A 95 0.19 -18.12 16.48
CA GLN A 95 -0.56 -19.05 15.61
C GLN A 95 0.34 -20.15 15.06
N TYR A 96 1.55 -19.80 14.60
CA TYR A 96 2.55 -20.76 14.14
C TYR A 96 2.90 -21.77 15.24
N PHE A 97 3.19 -21.30 16.44
CA PHE A 97 3.52 -22.17 17.58
C PHE A 97 2.35 -23.09 17.93
N ALA A 98 1.11 -22.59 17.94
CA ALA A 98 -0.07 -23.40 18.21
C ALA A 98 -0.26 -24.51 17.16
N TYR A 99 0.07 -24.26 15.89
CA TYR A 99 -0.06 -25.24 14.82
C TYR A 99 1.14 -26.21 14.76
N CYS A 100 2.35 -25.71 14.96
CA CYS A 100 3.60 -26.43 14.72
C CYS A 100 4.21 -27.07 15.96
N GLY A 101 4.00 -26.49 17.14
CA GLY A 101 4.69 -26.87 18.37
C GLY A 101 6.15 -26.41 18.42
N GLU A 102 6.60 -25.55 17.51
CA GLU A 102 7.96 -24.99 17.48
C GLU A 102 7.91 -23.46 17.35
N LYS A 103 8.99 -22.79 17.76
CA LYS A 103 9.08 -21.32 17.68
C LYS A 103 9.24 -20.87 16.23
N LEU A 104 8.62 -19.75 15.88
CA LEU A 104 8.92 -19.04 14.64
C LEU A 104 10.29 -18.35 14.77
N THR A 105 11.21 -18.56 13.82
CA THR A 105 12.52 -17.90 13.85
C THR A 105 12.53 -16.66 12.96
N VAL A 106 12.73 -15.49 13.55
CA VAL A 106 12.99 -14.23 12.84
C VAL A 106 14.50 -14.09 12.64
N THR A 107 14.92 -13.83 11.40
CA THR A 107 16.33 -13.79 10.97
C THR A 107 16.81 -12.39 10.58
N SER A 108 15.89 -11.44 10.41
CA SER A 108 16.20 -10.03 10.18
C SER A 108 15.00 -9.15 10.48
N LEU A 109 15.27 -7.92 10.91
CA LEU A 109 14.29 -6.85 11.13
C LEU A 109 14.82 -5.55 10.51
N THR A 110 14.79 -4.42 11.23
CA THR A 110 15.42 -3.19 10.73
C THR A 110 16.88 -3.46 10.40
N ARG A 111 17.38 -2.97 9.26
CA ARG A 111 18.81 -3.02 8.93
C ARG A 111 19.19 -1.72 8.23
N PRO A 112 20.04 -0.87 8.83
CA PRO A 112 20.39 0.39 8.23
C PRO A 112 21.21 0.19 6.95
N ILE A 113 21.20 1.19 6.06
CA ILE A 113 21.83 1.13 4.74
C ILE A 113 23.31 0.78 4.83
N ASP A 114 24.05 1.36 5.78
CA ASP A 114 25.47 1.11 6.02
C ASP A 114 25.81 -0.29 6.58
N LYS A 115 24.79 -1.09 6.92
CA LYS A 115 24.92 -2.48 7.38
C LYS A 115 24.24 -3.49 6.45
N GLN A 116 23.75 -3.04 5.29
CA GLN A 116 23.19 -3.95 4.29
C GLN A 116 24.29 -4.85 3.69
N PRO A 117 24.00 -6.11 3.39
CA PRO A 117 24.95 -6.97 2.70
C PRO A 117 25.20 -6.47 1.26
N ASN A 118 26.35 -6.84 0.68
CA ASN A 118 26.77 -6.35 -0.65
C ASN A 118 25.77 -6.70 -1.78
N ASN A 119 24.93 -7.70 -1.58
CA ASN A 119 23.91 -8.14 -2.54
C ASN A 119 22.50 -7.58 -2.23
N ALA A 120 22.38 -6.63 -1.30
CA ALA A 120 21.10 -6.00 -1.01
C ALA A 120 20.60 -5.18 -2.22
N ALA A 121 19.30 -5.27 -2.48
CA ALA A 121 18.65 -4.39 -3.45
C ALA A 121 18.67 -2.93 -2.95
N SER A 122 18.89 -1.99 -3.87
CA SER A 122 18.95 -0.55 -3.53
C SER A 122 17.64 0.00 -2.97
N ASP A 123 16.52 -0.68 -3.26
CA ASP A 123 15.16 -0.39 -2.83
C ASP A 123 14.70 -1.28 -1.67
N SER A 124 15.62 -1.93 -0.95
CA SER A 124 15.28 -2.68 0.26
C SER A 124 14.57 -1.80 1.29
N VAL A 125 13.52 -2.33 1.88
CA VAL A 125 12.73 -1.67 2.93
C VAL A 125 13.13 -2.05 4.35
N HIS A 126 14.13 -2.92 4.55
CA HIS A 126 14.68 -3.15 5.89
C HIS A 126 15.14 -1.88 6.63
N PRO A 127 15.75 -0.86 5.97
CA PRO A 127 16.13 0.38 6.65
C PRO A 127 14.96 1.15 7.26
N THR A 128 13.72 0.86 6.84
CA THR A 128 12.52 1.56 7.30
C THR A 128 11.89 0.87 8.53
N GLY A 129 12.26 -0.38 8.79
CA GLY A 129 11.69 -1.23 9.81
C GLY A 129 10.31 -1.82 9.47
N MET A 130 9.86 -1.70 8.21
CA MET A 130 8.59 -2.31 7.76
C MET A 130 8.73 -3.77 7.30
N ALA A 131 9.97 -4.29 7.21
CA ALA A 131 10.25 -5.64 6.75
C ALA A 131 10.78 -6.56 7.85
N VAL A 132 10.47 -7.84 7.70
CA VAL A 132 10.94 -8.95 8.54
C VAL A 132 11.33 -10.13 7.67
N ASP A 133 12.46 -10.77 7.99
CA ASP A 133 12.88 -12.01 7.34
C ASP A 133 12.59 -13.21 8.24
N LEU A 134 11.82 -14.17 7.76
CA LEU A 134 11.44 -15.39 8.49
C LEU A 134 12.21 -16.60 7.96
N ARG A 135 12.73 -17.43 8.86
CA ARG A 135 13.36 -18.70 8.48
C ARG A 135 12.34 -19.61 7.79
N ILE A 136 12.77 -20.31 6.73
CA ILE A 136 11.95 -21.36 6.12
C ILE A 136 11.86 -22.55 7.09
N PRO A 137 10.66 -22.99 7.51
CA PRO A 137 10.51 -24.13 8.39
C PRO A 137 11.09 -25.42 7.78
N PRO A 138 11.82 -26.24 8.56
CA PRO A 138 12.31 -27.53 8.09
C PRO A 138 11.17 -28.53 7.91
N LEU A 139 10.16 -28.49 8.80
CA LEU A 139 8.98 -29.35 8.74
C LEU A 139 8.02 -28.90 7.63
N GLY A 140 7.71 -29.82 6.71
CA GLY A 140 6.86 -29.54 5.55
C GLY A 140 5.48 -28.98 5.91
N LYS A 141 4.79 -29.56 6.91
CA LYS A 141 3.48 -29.07 7.38
C LYS A 141 3.52 -27.61 7.85
N CYS A 142 4.61 -27.22 8.53
CA CYS A 142 4.80 -25.89 9.07
C CYS A 142 5.15 -24.88 8.00
N ARG A 143 5.96 -25.30 7.03
CA ARG A 143 6.23 -24.52 5.83
C ARG A 143 4.95 -24.24 5.05
N THR A 144 4.15 -25.27 4.78
CA THR A 144 2.89 -25.12 4.05
C THR A 144 1.90 -24.23 4.80
N TRP A 145 1.81 -24.36 6.12
CA TRP A 145 0.98 -23.48 6.95
C TRP A 145 1.45 -22.03 6.83
N LEU A 146 2.76 -21.78 7.02
CA LEU A 146 3.31 -20.42 6.97
C LEU A 146 3.13 -19.80 5.58
N GLU A 147 3.46 -20.52 4.51
CA GLU A 147 3.29 -20.04 3.13
C GLU A 147 1.83 -19.72 2.82
N ARG A 148 0.88 -20.58 3.21
CA ARG A 148 -0.56 -20.31 3.02
C ARG A 148 -1.05 -19.08 3.78
N THR A 149 -0.63 -18.94 5.04
CA THR A 149 -0.99 -17.79 5.87
C THR A 149 -0.45 -16.48 5.28
N LEU A 150 0.82 -16.47 4.87
CA LEU A 150 1.45 -15.29 4.25
C LEU A 150 0.80 -14.94 2.91
N LEU A 151 0.58 -15.93 2.02
CA LEU A 151 -0.09 -15.69 0.74
C LEU A 151 -1.54 -15.22 0.90
N SER A 152 -2.24 -15.68 1.94
CA SER A 152 -3.58 -15.16 2.27
C SER A 152 -3.53 -13.69 2.66
N MET A 153 -2.56 -13.28 3.49
CA MET A 153 -2.39 -11.87 3.86
C MET A 153 -1.94 -11.00 2.69
N GLU A 154 -1.09 -11.53 1.80
CA GLU A 154 -0.72 -10.89 0.54
C GLU A 154 -1.94 -10.68 -0.37
N SER A 155 -2.82 -11.69 -0.47
CA SER A 155 -4.05 -11.60 -1.24
C SER A 155 -5.04 -10.54 -0.73
N SER A 156 -4.94 -10.21 0.56
CA SER A 156 -5.74 -9.18 1.22
C SER A 156 -5.01 -7.84 1.31
N ASP A 157 -3.89 -7.68 0.61
CA ASP A 157 -3.08 -6.46 0.55
C ASP A 157 -2.51 -5.99 1.90
N VAL A 158 -2.40 -6.89 2.88
CA VAL A 158 -1.86 -6.61 4.22
C VAL A 158 -0.33 -6.61 4.23
N LEU A 159 0.27 -7.39 3.34
CA LEU A 159 1.71 -7.53 3.21
C LEU A 159 2.11 -7.90 1.79
N ASP A 160 3.39 -7.94 1.53
CA ASP A 160 3.99 -8.56 0.34
C ASP A 160 5.06 -9.56 0.81
N VAL A 161 5.09 -10.74 0.18
CA VAL A 161 5.96 -11.85 0.60
C VAL A 161 6.75 -12.43 -0.56
N THR A 162 8.06 -12.52 -0.36
CA THR A 162 8.98 -13.16 -1.30
C THR A 162 9.76 -14.27 -0.62
N ARG A 163 9.86 -15.44 -1.25
CA ARG A 163 10.78 -16.50 -0.83
C ARG A 163 12.13 -16.30 -1.50
N GLU A 164 13.09 -15.87 -0.69
CA GLU A 164 14.47 -15.67 -1.11
C GLU A 164 15.24 -17.00 -1.20
N ARG A 165 16.23 -17.03 -2.11
CA ARG A 165 17.00 -18.25 -2.39
C ARG A 165 18.34 -18.30 -1.68
N ARG A 166 18.99 -17.16 -1.42
CA ARG A 166 20.37 -17.09 -0.90
C ARG A 166 20.56 -15.89 0.04
N PRO A 167 20.60 -16.11 1.38
CA PRO A 167 20.22 -17.36 2.06
C PRO A 167 18.71 -17.64 1.91
N PRO A 168 18.23 -18.89 2.08
CA PRO A 168 16.80 -19.19 2.00
C PRO A 168 16.02 -18.63 3.20
N HIS A 169 15.11 -17.70 2.95
CA HIS A 169 14.19 -17.11 3.94
C HIS A 169 12.94 -16.57 3.25
N TYR A 170 11.92 -16.19 4.01
CA TYR A 170 10.82 -15.37 3.52
C TYR A 170 11.11 -13.92 3.87
N HIS A 171 11.21 -13.06 2.87
CA HIS A 171 11.17 -11.62 3.03
C HIS A 171 9.71 -11.18 3.08
N VAL A 172 9.29 -10.52 4.17
CA VAL A 172 7.92 -10.05 4.35
C VAL A 172 7.93 -8.56 4.63
N ALA A 173 7.29 -7.78 3.77
CA ALA A 173 7.04 -6.36 3.98
C ALA A 173 5.61 -6.19 4.47
N VAL A 174 5.44 -5.83 5.74
CA VAL A 174 4.11 -5.61 6.33
C VAL A 174 3.69 -4.19 5.98
N PHE A 175 2.53 -4.07 5.34
CA PHE A 175 1.97 -2.76 5.10
C PHE A 175 1.26 -2.31 6.37
N PRO A 176 1.54 -1.09 6.87
CA PRO A 176 0.65 -0.50 7.85
C PRO A 176 -0.72 -0.49 7.21
N GLU A 177 -1.69 -1.16 7.82
CA GLU A 177 -3.07 -1.19 7.34
C GLU A 177 -3.45 0.17 6.77
N VAL A 178 -4.05 0.15 5.57
CA VAL A 178 -5.02 1.17 5.21
C VAL A 178 -5.95 1.23 6.42
N VAL A 179 -5.83 2.28 7.22
CA VAL A 179 -6.67 2.46 8.41
C VAL A 179 -8.12 2.23 7.93
N HIS A 180 -8.84 1.31 8.60
CA HIS A 180 -10.24 0.92 8.34
C HIS A 180 -10.47 -0.29 7.41
N GLN A 181 -10.37 -1.50 7.98
CA GLN A 181 -11.51 -2.42 7.90
C GLN A 181 -11.95 -2.70 9.34
N PHE A 182 -13.24 -2.48 9.63
CA PHE A 182 -13.90 -2.72 10.93
C PHE A 182 -13.67 -1.66 12.03
N ALA A 183 -14.12 -0.42 11.80
CA ALA A 183 -14.94 0.22 12.82
C ALA A 183 -16.38 -0.29 12.59
N ASP A 184 -16.68 -1.48 13.12
CA ASP A 184 -18.04 -2.01 13.13
C ASP A 184 -18.84 -1.32 14.24
N THR A 185 -19.80 -0.50 13.82
CA THR A 185 -21.13 -0.23 14.37
C THR A 185 -21.47 1.25 14.27
N GLY A 186 -22.61 1.53 13.63
CA GLY A 186 -23.06 2.85 13.23
C GLY A 186 -23.14 3.87 14.35
N ASP A 187 -22.15 4.75 14.39
CA ASP A 187 -22.26 6.05 15.03
C ASP A 187 -21.81 7.13 14.06
N THR A 188 -22.74 8.02 13.71
CA THR A 188 -22.54 9.18 12.84
C THR A 188 -21.87 10.32 13.61
N SER A 189 -20.75 10.04 14.27
CA SER A 189 -19.95 11.07 14.93
C SER A 189 -18.82 11.52 14.00
N ASP A 190 -18.73 12.83 13.77
CA ASP A 190 -17.70 13.53 12.98
C ASP A 190 -16.31 13.02 13.41
N HIS A 191 -15.58 12.36 12.50
CA HIS A 191 -14.30 11.73 12.85
C HIS A 191 -13.18 12.77 12.75
N GLU A 192 -12.53 13.10 13.87
CA GLU A 192 -11.45 14.10 13.89
C GLU A 192 -10.09 13.48 13.49
N TYR A 193 -9.39 14.07 12.53
CA TYR A 193 -8.04 13.71 12.09
C TYR A 193 -7.00 14.72 12.57
N VAL A 194 -6.00 14.26 13.32
CA VAL A 194 -4.86 15.11 13.75
C VAL A 194 -3.76 15.08 12.71
N VAL A 195 -3.53 16.22 12.05
CA VAL A 195 -2.49 16.45 11.04
C VAL A 195 -1.12 16.14 11.63
N ARG A 196 -0.34 15.31 10.96
CA ARG A 196 1.04 14.94 11.34
C ARG A 196 2.06 15.75 10.52
N ARG A 197 3.31 15.74 10.96
CA ARG A 197 4.40 16.43 10.24
C ARG A 197 4.63 15.77 8.88
N GLY A 198 4.54 16.55 7.80
CA GLY A 198 4.66 16.05 6.43
C GLY A 198 3.31 15.76 5.74
N ASP A 199 2.21 16.01 6.44
CA ASP A 199 0.87 15.84 5.90
C ASP A 199 0.54 16.85 4.80
N THR A 200 -0.26 16.43 3.82
CA THR A 200 -0.92 17.28 2.83
C THR A 200 -2.40 16.92 2.77
N LEU A 201 -3.26 17.85 2.35
CA LEU A 201 -4.70 17.56 2.21
C LEU A 201 -4.97 16.41 1.24
N SER A 202 -4.20 16.31 0.15
CA SER A 202 -4.30 15.20 -0.81
C SER A 202 -4.00 13.85 -0.16
N ARG A 203 -2.99 13.79 0.72
CA ARG A 203 -2.66 12.55 1.44
C ARG A 203 -3.74 12.17 2.44
N ILE A 204 -4.27 13.14 3.19
CA ILE A 204 -5.37 12.90 4.13
C ILE A 204 -6.62 12.42 3.38
N SER A 205 -6.94 13.04 2.24
CA SER A 205 -8.03 12.64 1.37
C SER A 205 -7.93 11.19 0.88
N SER A 206 -6.73 10.73 0.52
CA SER A 206 -6.52 9.34 0.09
C SER A 206 -6.64 8.32 1.23
N ILE A 207 -6.32 8.72 2.47
CA ILE A 207 -6.41 7.84 3.65
C ILE A 207 -7.85 7.74 4.15
N THR A 208 -8.60 8.84 4.12
CA THR A 208 -9.96 8.92 4.68
C THR A 208 -11.05 8.62 3.67
N GLY A 209 -10.74 8.61 2.37
CA GLY A 209 -11.72 8.50 1.29
C GLY A 209 -12.55 9.77 1.06
N VAL A 210 -12.33 10.85 1.81
CA VAL A 210 -13.01 12.14 1.65
C VAL A 210 -12.22 13.00 0.67
N SER A 211 -12.88 13.65 -0.29
CA SER A 211 -12.15 14.50 -1.26
C SER A 211 -11.48 15.72 -0.59
N VAL A 212 -10.38 16.21 -1.16
CA VAL A 212 -9.73 17.46 -0.69
C VAL A 212 -10.72 18.63 -0.61
N ALA A 213 -11.63 18.74 -1.58
CA ALA A 213 -12.64 19.80 -1.60
C ALA A 213 -13.59 19.71 -0.40
N GLN A 214 -14.08 18.50 -0.07
CA GLN A 214 -14.91 18.27 1.11
C GLN A 214 -14.12 18.52 2.40
N LEU A 215 -12.89 18.04 2.49
CA LEU A 215 -12.01 18.26 3.64
C LEU A 215 -11.79 19.75 3.90
N LYS A 216 -11.57 20.54 2.84
CA LYS A 216 -11.42 22.01 2.94
C LYS A 216 -12.72 22.70 3.32
N SER A 217 -13.84 22.28 2.73
CA SER A 217 -15.16 22.85 3.00
C SER A 217 -15.55 22.70 4.46
N VAL A 218 -15.47 21.47 4.99
CA VAL A 218 -15.83 21.16 6.38
C VAL A 218 -14.91 21.87 7.38
N ASN A 219 -13.64 22.05 7.04
CA ASN A 219 -12.65 22.66 7.94
C ASN A 219 -12.38 24.15 7.67
N GLY A 220 -13.15 24.80 6.79
CA GLY A 220 -12.98 26.22 6.45
C GLY A 220 -11.61 26.57 5.87
N LEU A 221 -10.91 25.62 5.24
CA LEU A 221 -9.56 25.82 4.72
C LEU A 221 -9.60 26.55 3.38
N ARG A 222 -8.96 27.73 3.34
CA ARG A 222 -8.88 28.56 2.12
C ARG A 222 -7.83 28.06 1.12
N ASN A 223 -6.83 27.30 1.58
CA ASN A 223 -5.75 26.76 0.77
C ASN A 223 -5.35 25.37 1.27
N ASP A 224 -4.31 24.79 0.68
CA ASP A 224 -3.88 23.41 0.98
C ASP A 224 -2.88 23.31 2.13
N THR A 225 -2.63 24.43 2.82
CA THR A 225 -1.70 24.50 3.94
C THR A 225 -2.36 23.96 5.18
N ILE A 226 -1.69 22.98 5.80
CA ILE A 226 -2.07 22.40 7.08
C ILE A 226 -0.82 22.28 7.95
N ILE A 227 -1.00 22.34 9.27
CA ILE A 227 0.12 22.37 10.22
C ILE A 227 0.06 21.11 11.08
N ALA A 228 1.21 20.52 11.38
CA ALA A 228 1.27 19.39 12.31
C ALA A 228 0.64 19.75 13.66
N GLY A 229 -0.21 18.88 14.18
CA GLY A 229 -1.05 19.08 15.37
C GLY A 229 -2.41 19.70 15.08
N GLN A 230 -2.66 20.23 13.87
CA GLN A 230 -3.98 20.73 13.47
C GLN A 230 -5.00 19.59 13.45
N LYS A 231 -6.18 19.83 14.01
CA LYS A 231 -7.31 18.89 13.95
C LYS A 231 -8.19 19.23 12.76
N LEU A 232 -8.53 18.24 11.94
CA LEU A 232 -9.45 18.34 10.81
C LEU A 232 -10.65 17.44 11.05
N GLN A 233 -11.85 17.98 10.93
CA GLN A 233 -13.07 17.20 10.84
C GLN A 233 -13.08 16.42 9.53
N VAL A 234 -13.29 15.11 9.63
CA VAL A 234 -13.42 14.21 8.49
C VAL A 234 -14.86 13.69 8.51
N PRO A 235 -15.70 14.17 7.59
CA PRO A 235 -17.07 13.70 7.51
C PRO A 235 -17.05 12.19 7.23
N ALA A 236 -17.89 11.43 7.95
CA ALA A 236 -18.11 10.03 7.65
C ALA A 236 -18.46 9.91 6.16
N ALA A 237 -17.67 9.15 5.41
CA ALA A 237 -17.96 8.90 4.02
C ALA A 237 -19.30 8.16 3.98
N ALA A 238 -20.36 8.87 3.58
CA ALA A 238 -21.63 8.25 3.28
C ALA A 238 -21.39 7.28 2.13
N SER A 239 -21.20 6.01 2.49
CA SER A 239 -21.46 4.87 1.62
C SER A 239 -22.90 5.03 1.15
N SER A 240 -23.11 5.58 -0.04
CA SER A 240 -24.37 5.45 -0.73
C SER A 240 -24.13 5.38 -2.24
N PRO A 241 -24.91 4.51 -2.90
CA PRO A 241 -24.63 4.03 -4.24
C PRO A 241 -24.72 5.17 -5.25
N ILE A 242 -24.11 4.95 -6.42
CA ILE A 242 -24.40 5.68 -7.64
C ILE A 242 -25.93 5.70 -7.83
N ASN A 243 -26.55 6.85 -7.55
CA ASN A 243 -27.81 7.26 -8.15
C ASN A 243 -27.95 8.78 -8.09
N THR A 244 -27.48 9.40 -9.17
CA THR A 244 -28.14 10.48 -9.93
C THR A 244 -28.96 11.50 -9.14
N VAL A 245 -28.36 12.66 -8.84
CA VAL A 245 -29.04 13.95 -9.02
C VAL A 245 -28.09 14.91 -9.72
N ARG A 246 -28.56 15.42 -10.86
CA ARG A 246 -27.90 16.36 -11.76
C ARG A 246 -27.56 17.67 -11.03
N SER A 247 -26.30 18.08 -11.12
CA SER A 247 -25.97 19.46 -11.45
C SER A 247 -24.85 19.46 -12.48
N ASN A 248 -25.14 20.05 -13.63
CA ASN A 248 -24.24 20.16 -14.76
C ASN A 248 -23.04 21.04 -14.40
N GLU A 249 -21.90 20.43 -14.11
CA GLU A 249 -20.62 20.97 -14.56
C GLU A 249 -20.00 19.95 -15.50
N VAL A 250 -20.20 20.18 -16.80
CA VAL A 250 -19.54 19.41 -17.84
C VAL A 250 -18.08 19.84 -17.80
N ALA A 251 -17.25 19.10 -17.06
CA ALA A 251 -15.81 19.20 -17.17
C ALA A 251 -15.45 18.93 -18.64
N SER A 252 -15.19 20.01 -19.38
CA SER A 252 -14.82 19.96 -20.79
C SER A 252 -13.35 19.59 -20.86
N TYR A 253 -13.10 18.29 -21.09
CA TYR A 253 -11.77 17.79 -21.35
C TYR A 253 -11.39 18.07 -22.80
N THR A 254 -10.20 18.65 -23.01
CA THR A 254 -9.60 18.77 -24.34
C THR A 254 -8.47 17.77 -24.45
N GLU A 255 -8.53 16.89 -25.44
CA GLU A 255 -7.40 16.03 -25.76
C GLU A 255 -6.23 16.87 -26.23
N THR A 256 -5.08 16.68 -25.60
CA THR A 256 -3.80 17.26 -26.00
C THR A 256 -2.73 16.18 -26.01
N THR A 257 -1.54 16.50 -26.50
CA THR A 257 -0.42 15.56 -26.52
C THR A 257 0.73 16.04 -25.66
N HIS A 258 1.38 15.10 -24.98
CA HIS A 258 2.56 15.33 -24.15
C HIS A 258 3.72 14.49 -24.65
N ARG A 259 4.84 15.13 -25.01
CA ARG A 259 6.08 14.43 -25.35
C ARG A 259 6.88 14.15 -24.08
N VAL A 260 6.96 12.88 -23.69
CA VAL A 260 7.66 12.38 -22.50
C VAL A 260 9.10 12.90 -22.48
N ARG A 261 9.46 13.54 -21.37
CA ARG A 261 10.80 14.03 -21.07
C ARG A 261 11.43 13.19 -19.96
N ARG A 262 12.74 13.36 -19.77
CA ARG A 262 13.46 12.70 -18.68
C ARG A 262 12.82 13.07 -17.34
N GLY A 263 12.36 12.07 -16.60
CA GLY A 263 11.73 12.23 -15.28
C GLY A 263 10.20 12.34 -15.29
N ASP A 264 9.55 12.23 -16.45
CA ASP A 264 8.10 12.07 -16.52
C ASP A 264 7.67 10.65 -16.11
N THR A 265 6.51 10.58 -15.49
CA THR A 265 5.80 9.34 -15.13
C THR A 265 4.33 9.57 -15.42
N LEU A 266 3.56 8.51 -15.71
CA LEU A 266 2.11 8.64 -15.95
C LEU A 266 1.41 9.37 -14.80
N TRP A 267 1.86 9.16 -13.56
CA TRP A 267 1.34 9.86 -12.38
C TRP A 267 1.63 11.36 -12.39
N ARG A 268 2.85 11.80 -12.71
CA ARG A 268 3.19 13.23 -12.81
C ARG A 268 2.42 13.91 -13.95
N LEU A 269 2.18 13.18 -15.05
CA LEU A 269 1.40 13.67 -16.17
C LEU A 269 -0.09 13.75 -15.83
N ALA A 270 -0.66 12.74 -15.17
CA ALA A 270 -2.02 12.74 -14.68
C ALA A 270 -2.29 13.96 -13.77
N LYS A 271 -1.39 14.20 -12.81
CA LYS A 271 -1.44 15.37 -11.94
C LYS A 271 -1.32 16.70 -12.71
N ARG A 272 -0.39 16.78 -13.67
CA ARG A 272 -0.16 17.98 -14.49
C ARG A 272 -1.37 18.36 -15.32
N TYR A 273 -2.06 17.37 -15.89
CA TYR A 273 -3.17 17.58 -16.83
C TYR A 273 -4.56 17.49 -16.18
N GLY A 274 -4.63 17.32 -14.86
CA GLY A 274 -5.90 17.21 -14.15
C GLY A 274 -6.70 15.97 -14.57
N THR A 275 -6.02 14.85 -14.80
CA THR A 275 -6.59 13.57 -15.24
C THR A 275 -6.05 12.42 -14.39
N THR A 276 -6.35 11.16 -14.76
CA THR A 276 -5.89 9.97 -14.04
C THR A 276 -4.87 9.16 -14.84
N VAL A 277 -4.06 8.36 -14.15
CA VAL A 277 -3.13 7.42 -14.79
C VAL A 277 -3.88 6.46 -15.69
N ASP A 278 -4.98 5.89 -15.21
CA ASP A 278 -5.84 4.98 -15.97
C ASP A 278 -6.38 5.63 -17.26
N ALA A 279 -6.80 6.90 -17.20
CA ALA A 279 -7.26 7.63 -18.38
C ALA A 279 -6.14 7.83 -19.40
N ILE A 280 -4.91 8.18 -18.96
CA ILE A 280 -3.76 8.31 -19.86
C ILE A 280 -3.37 6.95 -20.45
N SER A 281 -3.34 5.88 -19.64
CA SER A 281 -2.98 4.54 -20.11
C SER A 281 -3.96 4.01 -21.14
N LYS A 282 -5.26 4.13 -20.88
CA LYS A 282 -6.32 3.73 -21.82
C LYS A 282 -6.31 4.54 -23.10
N LEU A 283 -6.07 5.85 -23.01
CA LEU A 283 -6.05 6.72 -24.18
C LEU A 283 -4.85 6.45 -25.12
N ASN A 284 -3.83 5.74 -24.64
CA ASN A 284 -2.61 5.43 -25.37
C ASN A 284 -2.34 3.93 -25.53
N ASP A 285 -3.32 3.07 -25.18
CA ASP A 285 -3.21 1.61 -25.22
C ASP A 285 -1.91 1.09 -24.55
N LEU A 286 -1.52 1.70 -23.43
CA LEU A 286 -0.30 1.32 -22.73
C LEU A 286 -0.50 -0.01 -22.00
N ALA A 287 0.35 -0.98 -22.30
CA ALA A 287 0.39 -2.26 -21.60
C ALA A 287 1.01 -2.18 -20.18
N GLY A 288 1.44 -0.98 -19.75
CA GLY A 288 2.02 -0.70 -18.44
C GLY A 288 2.55 0.72 -18.32
N ASP A 289 3.16 1.04 -17.18
CA ASP A 289 3.53 2.44 -16.83
C ASP A 289 4.90 2.90 -17.36
N ALA A 290 5.56 2.06 -18.15
CA ALA A 290 6.87 2.36 -18.72
C ALA A 290 6.75 3.40 -19.84
N LEU A 291 7.37 4.57 -19.62
CA LEU A 291 7.42 5.65 -20.60
C LEU A 291 8.82 5.75 -21.23
N GLN A 292 8.87 5.85 -22.55
CA GLN A 292 10.11 6.10 -23.28
C GLN A 292 10.33 7.59 -23.48
N ILE A 293 11.55 8.08 -23.22
CA ILE A 293 11.87 9.49 -23.47
C ILE A 293 11.66 9.78 -24.96
N GLY A 294 10.86 10.81 -25.26
CA GLY A 294 10.45 11.18 -26.61
C GLY A 294 9.14 10.54 -27.08
N GLN A 295 8.57 9.59 -26.34
CA GLN A 295 7.22 9.05 -26.58
C GLN A 295 6.19 10.17 -26.51
N VAL A 296 5.20 10.16 -27.40
CA VAL A 296 4.10 11.13 -27.40
C VAL A 296 2.86 10.44 -26.84
N LEU A 297 2.33 10.98 -25.75
CA LEU A 297 1.12 10.50 -25.10
C LEU A 297 -0.04 11.44 -25.37
N LYS A 298 -1.20 10.91 -25.74
CA LYS A 298 -2.49 11.59 -25.67
C LYS A 298 -2.90 11.74 -24.21
N VAL A 299 -3.33 12.92 -23.80
CA VAL A 299 -3.82 13.18 -22.44
C VAL A 299 -5.10 13.99 -22.52
N ALA A 300 -6.12 13.59 -21.78
CA ALA A 300 -7.34 14.35 -21.64
C ALA A 300 -7.09 15.44 -20.59
N ALA A 301 -6.82 16.68 -21.03
CA ALA A 301 -6.55 17.79 -20.14
C ALA A 301 -7.85 18.46 -19.69
N ASN A 302 -8.02 18.65 -18.39
CA ASN A 302 -9.11 19.47 -17.89
C ASN A 302 -8.84 20.94 -18.25
N ARG A 303 -9.80 21.63 -18.88
CA ARG A 303 -9.66 23.05 -19.27
C ARG A 303 -9.28 23.98 -18.12
N SER A 304 -9.56 23.61 -16.87
CA SER A 304 -9.19 24.37 -15.67
C SER A 304 -7.69 24.26 -15.30
N SER A 305 -6.92 23.43 -16.01
CA SER A 305 -5.52 23.09 -15.71
C SER A 305 -4.53 23.43 -16.85
N LEU A 306 -5.00 24.10 -17.90
CA LEU A 306 -4.20 24.70 -18.96
C LEU A 306 -4.01 26.20 -18.68
#